data_AF-A0A7S0PWI4-F1
#
_entry.id   AF-A0A7S0PWI4-F1
#
_cell.length_a   1.000
_cell.length_b   1.000
_cell.length_c   1.000
_cell.angle_alpha   90.00
_cell.angle_beta   90.00
_cell.angle_gamma   90.00
#
_symmetry.space_group_name_H-M   'P 1'
#
loop_
_entity.id
_entity.type
_entity.pdbx_description
1 polymer ?
#
loop_
_entity_poly.entity_id
_entity_poly.type
_entity_poly.pdbx_seq_one_letter_code
_entity_poly.pdbx_strand_id
1 'polypeptide(L)'
;KYVHEFQYLKDQATGQLATFMDYITYEFLIKNISFLITSLIRGNANSGDLLSKCDPLGFFPGLKTILTFENSSDGLVELYRTVLVDTPVAPYFEKYFNAEIRTDEPLHQVEQVYNEVEIDIITNMLQKLWLEDFYRYCISLGGETAIYMKELLEFEADQRAISITINSFGTQLNEVFARDSERKALYCNFGKLYPEGIESFSKVGDMQQLQEALAPYSTFRYLWNKAQTDGKSFQDMLYEYEVRLNRLAFESQSHFACFWAYGKLKQQEKRN
;
A
#
# COMPACT_ATOMS: atom_id res chain seq x y z
N LYS A 1 8.91 14.56 15.53
CA LYS A 1 10.34 14.63 15.19
C LYS A 1 10.60 14.06 13.79
N TYR A 2 10.44 12.74 13.55
CA TYR A 2 10.59 12.12 12.22
C TYR A 2 9.86 12.85 11.08
N VAL A 3 8.58 13.20 11.25
CA VAL A 3 7.80 13.91 10.23
C VAL A 3 8.48 15.21 9.78
N HIS A 4 8.98 16.01 10.73
CA HIS A 4 9.66 17.27 10.41
C HIS A 4 11.00 17.04 9.71
N GLU A 5 11.74 16.01 10.10
CA GLU A 5 13.00 15.63 9.45
C GLU A 5 12.76 15.19 8.01
N PHE A 6 11.74 14.35 7.77
CA PHE A 6 11.37 13.91 6.42
C PHE A 6 10.88 15.07 5.56
N GLN A 7 10.02 15.95 6.10
CA GLN A 7 9.54 17.12 5.37
C GLN A 7 10.69 18.07 5.01
N TYR A 8 11.63 18.31 5.93
CA TYR A 8 12.81 19.10 5.65
C TYR A 8 13.63 18.53 4.48
N LEU A 9 13.87 17.21 4.45
CA LEU A 9 14.55 16.57 3.33
C LEU A 9 13.78 16.72 2.02
N LYS A 10 12.45 16.56 2.06
CA LYS A 10 11.56 16.72 0.91
C LYS A 10 11.59 18.14 0.36
N ASP A 11 11.57 19.16 1.23
CA ASP A 11 11.57 20.58 0.83
C ASP A 11 12.89 21.00 0.15
N GLN A 12 13.99 20.30 0.44
CA GLN A 12 15.28 20.53 -0.22
C GLN A 12 15.49 19.67 -1.49
N ALA A 13 14.62 18.69 -1.72
CA ALA A 13 14.74 17.80 -2.87
C ALA A 13 14.33 18.52 -4.17
N THR A 14 15.04 18.23 -5.26
CA THR A 14 14.74 18.76 -6.59
C THR A 14 14.80 17.66 -7.64
N GLY A 15 14.19 17.90 -8.80
CA GLY A 15 14.19 16.96 -9.93
C GLY A 15 13.65 15.58 -9.54
N GLN A 16 14.37 14.53 -9.95
CA GLN A 16 13.96 13.14 -9.71
C GLN A 16 13.87 12.76 -8.22
N LEU A 17 14.67 13.39 -7.35
CA LEU A 17 14.60 13.11 -5.91
C LEU A 17 13.31 13.67 -5.31
N ALA A 18 12.84 14.83 -5.77
CA ALA A 18 11.57 15.40 -5.29
C ALA A 18 10.40 14.47 -5.62
N THR A 19 10.30 14.03 -6.87
CA THR A 19 9.29 13.06 -7.30
C THR A 19 9.42 11.74 -6.53
N PHE A 20 10.64 11.25 -6.29
CA PHE A 20 10.85 10.05 -5.47
C PHE A 20 10.31 10.20 -4.04
N MET A 21 10.60 11.33 -3.39
CA MET A 21 10.11 11.64 -2.04
C MET A 21 8.60 11.83 -2.01
N ASP A 22 8.00 12.38 -3.07
CA ASP A 22 6.55 12.46 -3.23
C ASP A 22 5.90 11.08 -3.26
N TYR A 23 6.44 10.14 -4.06
CA TYR A 23 5.95 8.76 -4.10
C TYR A 23 5.94 8.08 -2.74
N ILE A 24 6.94 8.34 -1.88
CA ILE A 24 6.94 7.82 -0.49
C ILE A 24 5.74 8.37 0.29
N THR A 25 5.40 9.65 0.11
CA THR A 25 4.26 10.27 0.80
C THR A 25 2.90 9.79 0.31
N TYR A 26 2.81 9.28 -0.93
CA TYR A 26 1.55 8.83 -1.51
C TYR A 26 0.95 7.62 -0.75
N GLU A 27 1.78 6.75 -0.18
CA GLU A 27 1.30 5.63 0.67
C GLU A 27 0.40 6.13 1.80
N PHE A 28 0.83 7.20 2.48
CA PHE A 28 0.12 7.80 3.60
C PHE A 28 -1.07 8.65 3.14
N LEU A 29 -0.91 9.34 2.02
CA LEU A 29 -1.98 10.14 1.42
C LEU A 29 -3.18 9.27 1.05
N ILE A 30 -2.95 8.11 0.40
CA ILE A 30 -3.99 7.13 0.08
C ILE A 30 -4.69 6.65 1.36
N LYS A 31 -3.93 6.27 2.41
CA LYS A 31 -4.50 5.83 3.69
C LYS A 31 -5.37 6.92 4.33
N ASN A 32 -4.90 8.16 4.35
CA ASN A 32 -5.65 9.29 4.92
C ASN A 32 -6.94 9.56 4.14
N ILE A 33 -6.88 9.59 2.81
CA ILE A 33 -8.06 9.82 1.97
C ILE A 33 -9.08 8.69 2.15
N SER A 34 -8.65 7.43 2.06
CA SER A 34 -9.53 6.27 2.28
C SER A 34 -10.19 6.30 3.66
N PHE A 35 -9.42 6.65 4.71
CA PHE A 35 -9.94 6.78 6.06
C PHE A 35 -10.99 7.89 6.21
N LEU A 36 -10.78 9.05 5.58
CA LEU A 36 -11.71 10.17 5.65
C LEU A 36 -12.99 9.91 4.84
N ILE A 37 -12.87 9.37 3.62
CA ILE A 37 -14.04 8.98 2.81
C ILE A 37 -14.89 7.95 3.56
N THR A 38 -14.25 6.95 4.15
CA THR A 38 -14.91 5.96 5.01
C THR A 38 -15.66 6.61 6.16
N SER A 39 -15.03 7.57 6.83
CA SER A 39 -15.61 8.23 7.99
C SER A 39 -16.80 9.10 7.61
N LEU A 40 -16.75 9.72 6.42
CA LEU A 40 -17.85 10.46 5.82
C LEU A 40 -19.04 9.54 5.54
N ILE A 41 -18.81 8.41 4.87
CA ILE A 41 -19.85 7.45 4.48
C ILE A 41 -20.52 6.80 5.69
N ARG A 42 -19.75 6.53 6.75
CA ARG A 42 -20.27 5.98 8.01
C ARG A 42 -20.99 7.01 8.89
N GLY A 43 -21.09 8.26 8.47
CA GLY A 43 -21.77 9.33 9.22
C GLY A 43 -21.04 9.79 10.48
N ASN A 44 -19.77 9.44 10.67
CA ASN A 44 -18.98 9.76 11.86
C ASN A 44 -18.17 11.06 11.68
N ALA A 45 -18.81 12.12 11.16
CA ALA A 45 -18.17 13.34 10.70
C ALA A 45 -17.77 14.36 11.81
N ASN A 46 -17.36 13.90 13.00
CA ASN A 46 -16.74 14.80 13.98
C ASN A 46 -15.33 15.16 13.52
N SER A 47 -15.23 16.28 12.79
CA SER A 47 -14.11 16.62 11.92
C SER A 47 -12.79 16.94 12.62
N GLY A 48 -12.80 17.32 13.90
CA GLY A 48 -11.58 17.57 14.68
C GLY A 48 -10.80 16.28 15.03
N ASP A 49 -11.52 15.23 15.45
CA ASP A 49 -10.92 14.00 15.96
C ASP A 49 -10.44 13.04 14.85
N LEU A 50 -11.01 13.15 13.65
CA LEU A 50 -10.59 12.34 12.51
C LEU A 50 -9.26 12.83 11.94
N LEU A 51 -9.07 14.15 11.85
CA LEU A 51 -7.84 14.73 11.30
C LEU A 51 -6.63 14.45 12.20
N SER A 52 -6.82 14.35 13.52
CA SER A 52 -5.74 14.00 14.45
C SER A 52 -5.28 12.53 14.32
N LYS A 53 -6.10 11.67 13.70
CA LYS A 53 -5.77 10.26 13.40
C LYS A 53 -5.06 10.07 12.05
N CYS A 54 -5.07 11.08 11.19
CA CYS A 54 -4.38 11.03 9.90
C CYS A 54 -2.87 11.03 10.08
N ASP A 55 -2.14 10.32 9.22
CA ASP A 55 -0.68 10.35 9.24
C ASP A 55 -0.19 11.71 8.70
N PRO A 56 0.65 12.45 9.45
CA PRO A 56 1.15 13.75 9.02
C PRO A 56 1.92 13.73 7.69
N LEU A 57 2.53 12.61 7.29
CA LEU A 57 3.23 12.51 6.00
C LEU A 57 2.29 12.43 4.80
N GLY A 58 1.04 12.04 5.03
CA GLY A 58 -0.02 12.06 4.03
C GLY A 58 -0.89 13.31 4.10
N PHE A 59 -0.42 14.38 4.76
CA PHE A 59 -1.18 15.61 4.89
C PHE A 59 -1.18 16.41 3.58
N PHE A 60 -2.36 16.88 3.18
CA PHE A 60 -2.48 17.92 2.16
C PHE A 60 -3.56 18.94 2.56
N PRO A 61 -3.50 20.19 2.06
CA PRO A 61 -4.41 21.25 2.50
C PRO A 61 -5.90 20.92 2.37
N GLY A 62 -6.28 20.16 1.35
CA GLY A 62 -7.67 19.78 1.06
C GLY A 62 -8.23 18.66 1.94
N LEU A 63 -7.46 18.04 2.86
CA LEU A 63 -7.98 16.96 3.73
C LEU A 63 -9.20 17.38 4.54
N LYS A 64 -9.21 18.61 5.05
CA LYS A 64 -10.34 19.12 5.85
C LYS A 64 -11.60 19.27 5.02
N THR A 65 -11.44 19.65 3.75
CA THR A 65 -12.54 19.84 2.80
C THR A 65 -13.23 18.52 2.48
N ILE A 66 -12.54 17.37 2.58
CA ILE A 66 -13.17 16.05 2.38
C ILE A 66 -14.39 15.86 3.31
N LEU A 67 -14.29 16.36 4.55
CA LEU A 67 -15.33 16.20 5.56
C LEU A 67 -16.50 17.18 5.43
N THR A 68 -16.45 18.11 4.47
CA THR A 68 -17.54 19.08 4.25
C THR A 68 -18.51 18.65 3.17
N PHE A 69 -18.19 17.60 2.40
CA PHE A 69 -19.08 17.06 1.38
C PHE A 69 -20.26 16.32 1.99
N GLU A 70 -21.37 16.26 1.27
CA GLU A 70 -22.52 15.48 1.69
C GLU A 70 -22.23 13.99 1.57
N ASN A 71 -22.78 13.20 2.48
CA ASN A 71 -22.79 11.74 2.37
C ASN A 71 -23.92 11.31 1.40
N SER A 72 -23.72 11.61 0.13
CA SER A 72 -24.59 11.25 -0.99
C SER A 72 -23.73 10.94 -2.21
N SER A 73 -24.26 10.17 -3.16
CA SER A 73 -23.56 9.89 -4.41
C SER A 73 -23.08 11.16 -5.12
N ASP A 74 -23.94 12.19 -5.20
CA ASP A 74 -23.59 13.48 -5.79
C ASP A 74 -22.47 14.19 -4.99
N GLY A 75 -22.50 14.11 -3.66
CA GLY A 75 -21.45 14.67 -2.79
C GLY A 75 -20.10 13.98 -2.96
N LEU A 76 -20.07 12.66 -3.19
CA LEU A 76 -18.82 11.92 -3.46
C LEU A 76 -18.27 12.21 -4.87
N VAL A 77 -19.14 12.41 -5.86
CA VAL A 77 -18.73 12.88 -7.19
C VAL A 77 -18.11 14.27 -7.09
N GLU A 78 -18.73 15.17 -6.33
CA GLU A 78 -18.23 16.53 -6.10
C GLU A 78 -16.89 16.52 -5.35
N LEU A 79 -16.76 15.67 -4.32
CA LEU A 79 -15.50 15.43 -3.61
C LEU A 79 -14.38 15.04 -4.58
N TYR A 80 -14.66 14.10 -5.49
CA TYR A 80 -13.69 13.65 -6.46
C TYR A 80 -13.26 14.79 -7.40
N ARG A 81 -14.25 15.49 -7.98
CA ARG A 81 -14.03 16.58 -8.95
C ARG A 81 -13.43 17.84 -8.35
N THR A 82 -13.56 18.05 -7.04
CA THR A 82 -13.15 19.30 -6.38
C THR A 82 -11.87 19.15 -5.57
N VAL A 83 -11.68 18.00 -4.92
CA VAL A 83 -10.53 17.78 -4.02
C VAL A 83 -9.58 16.75 -4.58
N LEU A 84 -10.09 15.57 -4.96
CA LEU A 84 -9.20 14.45 -5.31
C LEU A 84 -8.51 14.66 -6.65
N VAL A 85 -9.15 15.30 -7.63
CA VAL A 85 -8.57 15.57 -8.96
C VAL A 85 -7.24 16.33 -8.91
N ASP A 86 -7.07 17.22 -7.91
CA ASP A 86 -5.86 18.01 -7.73
C ASP A 86 -4.78 17.27 -6.93
N THR A 87 -5.06 16.06 -6.45
CA THR A 87 -4.10 15.24 -5.71
C THR A 87 -3.28 14.37 -6.65
N PRO A 88 -2.01 14.11 -6.34
CA PRO A 88 -1.19 13.23 -7.17
C PRO A 88 -1.62 11.76 -7.15
N VAL A 89 -2.54 11.38 -6.25
CA VAL A 89 -3.07 10.02 -6.13
C VAL A 89 -4.39 9.83 -6.88
N ALA A 90 -4.99 10.90 -7.43
CA ALA A 90 -6.24 10.82 -8.20
C ALA A 90 -6.24 9.74 -9.29
N PRO A 91 -5.13 9.54 -10.07
CA PRO A 91 -5.08 8.52 -11.11
C PRO A 91 -5.31 7.10 -10.58
N TYR A 92 -4.94 6.80 -9.32
CA TYR A 92 -5.16 5.50 -8.72
C TYR A 92 -6.65 5.28 -8.39
N PHE A 93 -7.31 6.31 -7.86
CA PHE A 93 -8.75 6.26 -7.61
C PHE A 93 -9.53 6.18 -8.92
N GLU A 94 -9.15 6.95 -9.94
CA GLU A 94 -9.78 6.91 -11.27
C GLU A 94 -9.71 5.50 -11.86
N LYS A 95 -8.49 4.93 -11.88
CA LYS A 95 -8.25 3.60 -12.42
C LYS A 95 -9.01 2.51 -11.65
N TYR A 96 -9.14 2.64 -10.32
CA TYR A 96 -9.92 1.72 -9.51
C TYR A 96 -11.42 1.79 -9.85
N PHE A 97 -12.03 2.98 -9.78
CA PHE A 97 -13.47 3.12 -10.01
C PHE A 97 -13.87 2.79 -11.45
N ASN A 98 -13.05 3.14 -12.44
CA ASN A 98 -13.29 2.76 -13.83
C ASN A 98 -13.21 1.24 -14.07
N ALA A 99 -12.48 0.50 -13.23
CA ALA A 99 -12.37 -0.95 -13.33
C ALA A 99 -13.54 -1.68 -12.65
N GLU A 100 -13.97 -1.19 -11.48
CA GLU A 100 -15.06 -1.79 -10.70
C GLU A 100 -16.43 -1.45 -11.29
N ILE A 101 -16.62 -0.24 -11.81
CA ILE A 101 -17.92 0.27 -12.22
C ILE A 101 -18.02 0.22 -13.74
N ARG A 102 -18.74 -0.78 -14.25
CA ARG A 102 -18.97 -0.99 -15.69
C ARG A 102 -20.17 -0.20 -16.19
N THR A 103 -20.17 1.12 -16.00
CA THR A 103 -21.22 2.03 -16.49
C THR A 103 -20.62 3.25 -17.18
N ASP A 104 -21.44 3.98 -17.94
CA ASP A 104 -21.01 5.22 -18.63
C ASP A 104 -20.68 6.36 -17.64
N GLU A 105 -21.09 6.26 -16.37
CA GLU A 105 -20.80 7.24 -15.31
C GLU A 105 -20.26 6.58 -14.02
N PRO A 106 -18.98 6.12 -14.01
CA PRO A 106 -18.38 5.43 -12.87
C PRO A 106 -18.45 6.22 -11.56
N LEU A 107 -18.28 7.54 -11.62
CA LEU A 107 -18.26 8.38 -10.43
C LEU A 107 -19.59 8.40 -9.66
N HIS A 108 -20.73 8.19 -10.33
CA HIS A 108 -22.08 8.22 -9.72
C HIS A 108 -22.43 6.94 -8.92
N GLN A 109 -21.53 5.95 -8.90
CA GLN A 109 -21.72 4.72 -8.11
C GLN A 109 -20.61 4.51 -7.08
N VAL A 110 -19.78 5.53 -6.83
CA VAL A 110 -18.73 5.48 -5.80
C VAL A 110 -19.32 5.18 -4.43
N GLU A 111 -20.47 5.77 -4.08
CA GLU A 111 -21.18 5.46 -2.83
C GLU A 111 -21.53 3.97 -2.72
N GLN A 112 -22.02 3.38 -3.82
CA GLN A 112 -22.38 1.96 -3.86
C GLN A 112 -21.14 1.09 -3.64
N VAL A 113 -20.03 1.38 -4.33
CA VAL A 113 -18.78 0.64 -4.13
C VAL A 113 -18.29 0.69 -2.69
N TYR A 114 -18.33 1.86 -2.03
CA TYR A 114 -17.92 1.97 -0.63
C TYR A 114 -18.91 1.32 0.37
N ASN A 115 -20.17 1.14 -0.01
CA ASN A 115 -21.17 0.42 0.78
C ASN A 115 -21.10 -1.10 0.58
N GLU A 116 -20.75 -1.55 -0.62
CA GLU A 116 -20.72 -2.96 -1.02
C GLU A 116 -19.37 -3.62 -0.74
N VAL A 117 -18.27 -2.86 -0.90
CA VAL A 117 -16.90 -3.36 -0.77
C VAL A 117 -16.29 -2.90 0.54
N GLU A 118 -15.64 -3.84 1.25
CA GLU A 118 -14.90 -3.49 2.45
C GLU A 118 -13.79 -2.47 2.13
N ILE A 119 -13.73 -1.40 2.93
CA ILE A 119 -12.77 -0.30 2.75
C ILE A 119 -11.31 -0.76 2.74
N ASP A 120 -11.01 -1.83 3.47
CA ASP A 120 -9.66 -2.42 3.48
C ASP A 120 -9.32 -3.01 2.10
N ILE A 121 -10.29 -3.56 1.35
CA ILE A 121 -10.11 -4.02 -0.03
C ILE A 121 -9.83 -2.84 -0.96
N ILE A 122 -10.63 -1.77 -0.88
CA ILE A 122 -10.44 -0.54 -1.67
C ILE A 122 -9.04 0.03 -1.40
N THR A 123 -8.68 0.16 -0.13
CA THR A 123 -7.37 0.69 0.29
C THR A 123 -6.22 -0.20 -0.20
N ASN A 124 -6.39 -1.53 -0.13
CA ASN A 124 -5.43 -2.47 -0.67
C ASN A 124 -5.29 -2.30 -2.19
N MET A 125 -6.37 -2.17 -2.95
CA MET A 125 -6.30 -1.95 -4.40
C MET A 125 -5.57 -0.65 -4.76
N LEU A 126 -5.89 0.45 -4.08
CA LEU A 126 -5.21 1.73 -4.30
C LEU A 126 -3.72 1.65 -3.98
N GLN A 127 -3.34 0.98 -2.89
CA GLN A 127 -1.94 0.74 -2.55
C GLN A 127 -1.24 -0.14 -3.59
N LYS A 128 -1.90 -1.16 -4.14
CA LYS A 128 -1.36 -1.95 -5.25
C LYS A 128 -1.05 -1.04 -6.45
N LEU A 129 -1.99 -0.21 -6.86
CA LEU A 129 -1.83 0.68 -8.02
C LEU A 129 -0.66 1.66 -7.82
N TRP A 130 -0.56 2.25 -6.62
CA TRP A 130 0.56 3.09 -6.23
C TRP A 130 1.89 2.35 -6.25
N LEU A 131 1.95 1.16 -5.64
CA LEU A 131 3.21 0.43 -5.49
C LEU A 131 3.74 -0.05 -6.86
N GLU A 132 2.84 -0.48 -7.75
CA GLU A 132 3.19 -0.80 -9.14
C GLU A 132 3.71 0.42 -9.91
N ASP A 133 3.15 1.61 -9.67
CA ASP A 133 3.61 2.84 -10.31
C ASP A 133 4.96 3.30 -9.76
N PHE A 134 5.12 3.25 -8.44
CA PHE A 134 6.39 3.59 -7.80
C PHE A 134 7.51 2.63 -8.21
N TYR A 135 7.20 1.33 -8.38
CA TYR A 135 8.15 0.36 -8.94
C TYR A 135 8.61 0.77 -10.34
N ARG A 136 7.67 1.07 -11.26
CA ARG A 136 8.01 1.52 -12.62
C ARG A 136 8.87 2.79 -12.60
N TYR A 137 8.52 3.76 -11.76
CA TYR A 137 9.30 4.97 -11.57
C TYR A 137 10.73 4.65 -11.12
N CYS A 138 10.91 3.84 -10.08
CA CYS A 138 12.23 3.46 -9.56
C CYS A 138 13.09 2.73 -10.60
N ILE A 139 12.50 1.82 -11.39
CA ILE A 139 13.22 1.14 -12.47
C ILE A 139 13.63 2.13 -13.55
N SER A 140 12.79 3.12 -13.88
CA SER A 140 13.09 4.13 -14.90
C SER A 140 14.26 5.06 -14.55
N LEU A 141 14.56 5.22 -13.25
CA LEU A 141 15.71 6.00 -12.79
C LEU A 141 17.06 5.35 -13.13
N GLY A 142 17.08 4.02 -13.31
CA GLY A 142 18.30 3.27 -13.60
C GLY A 142 19.36 3.33 -12.49
N GLY A 143 20.57 2.89 -12.84
CA GLY A 143 21.75 2.90 -11.95
C GLY A 143 21.54 2.14 -10.64
N GLU A 144 22.28 2.56 -9.62
CA GLU A 144 22.21 1.98 -8.27
C GLU A 144 20.81 2.13 -7.65
N THR A 145 20.11 3.24 -7.89
CA THR A 145 18.75 3.46 -7.38
C THR A 145 17.80 2.36 -7.83
N ALA A 146 17.79 2.01 -9.12
CA ALA A 146 16.93 0.95 -9.64
C ALA A 146 17.28 -0.41 -9.03
N ILE A 147 18.56 -0.73 -8.83
CA ILE A 147 19.01 -2.02 -8.28
C ILE A 147 18.51 -2.19 -6.84
N TYR A 148 18.77 -1.22 -5.96
CA TYR A 148 18.36 -1.30 -4.55
C TYR A 148 16.86 -1.18 -4.37
N MET A 149 16.20 -0.25 -5.06
CA MET A 149 14.75 -0.09 -4.94
C MET A 149 13.99 -1.28 -5.52
N LYS A 150 14.50 -1.94 -6.55
CA LYS A 150 13.90 -3.17 -7.07
C LYS A 150 13.81 -4.23 -5.99
N GLU A 151 14.92 -4.53 -5.30
CA GLU A 151 14.92 -5.55 -4.24
C GLU A 151 14.00 -5.17 -3.07
N LEU A 152 14.03 -3.91 -2.65
CA LEU A 152 13.18 -3.41 -1.55
C LEU A 152 11.69 -3.50 -1.90
N LEU A 153 11.29 -3.04 -3.09
CA LEU A 153 9.89 -3.01 -3.51
C LEU A 153 9.37 -4.40 -3.88
N GLU A 154 10.19 -5.28 -4.47
CA GLU A 154 9.80 -6.67 -4.71
C GLU A 154 9.49 -7.39 -3.39
N PHE A 155 10.31 -7.16 -2.36
CA PHE A 155 10.03 -7.70 -1.04
C PHE A 155 8.76 -7.08 -0.41
N GLU A 156 8.55 -5.77 -0.52
CA GLU A 156 7.33 -5.11 -0.05
C GLU A 156 6.08 -5.70 -0.72
N ALA A 157 6.12 -5.91 -2.04
CA ALA A 157 5.03 -6.52 -2.80
C ALA A 157 4.73 -7.95 -2.34
N ASP A 158 5.76 -8.77 -2.18
CA ASP A 158 5.62 -10.16 -1.73
C ASP A 158 5.13 -10.24 -0.27
N GLN A 159 5.68 -9.42 0.63
CA GLN A 159 5.26 -9.31 2.03
C GLN A 159 3.80 -8.87 2.15
N ARG A 160 3.38 -7.93 1.30
CA ARG A 160 1.98 -7.49 1.24
C ARG A 160 1.06 -8.60 0.72
N ALA A 161 1.46 -9.34 -0.31
CA ALA A 161 0.69 -10.48 -0.82
C ALA A 161 0.52 -11.57 0.25
N ILE A 162 1.58 -11.89 0.99
CA ILE A 162 1.53 -12.83 2.11
C ILE A 162 0.60 -12.30 3.22
N SER A 163 0.74 -11.03 3.60
CA SER A 163 -0.09 -10.41 4.65
C SER A 163 -1.58 -10.44 4.30
N ILE A 164 -1.94 -10.12 3.06
CA ILE A 164 -3.34 -10.20 2.58
C ILE A 164 -3.85 -11.64 2.63
N THR A 165 -3.02 -12.61 2.22
CA THR A 165 -3.40 -14.02 2.24
C THR A 165 -3.70 -14.48 3.67
N ILE A 166 -2.82 -14.18 4.62
CA ILE A 166 -3.00 -14.52 6.03
C ILE A 166 -4.26 -13.84 6.60
N ASN A 167 -4.43 -12.54 6.36
CA ASN A 167 -5.56 -11.78 6.89
C ASN A 167 -6.89 -12.21 6.24
N SER A 168 -6.87 -12.80 5.06
CA SER A 168 -8.07 -13.31 4.39
C SER A 168 -8.62 -14.59 4.98
N PHE A 169 -7.85 -15.38 5.75
CA PHE A 169 -8.26 -16.75 6.12
C PHE A 169 -9.59 -16.84 6.87
N GLY A 170 -9.97 -15.78 7.60
CA GLY A 170 -11.26 -15.67 8.30
C GLY A 170 -12.34 -14.86 7.57
N THR A 171 -12.13 -14.48 6.31
CA THR A 171 -13.05 -13.61 5.53
C THR A 171 -13.54 -14.31 4.26
N GLN A 172 -14.52 -13.68 3.58
CA GLN A 172 -15.09 -14.18 2.31
C GLN A 172 -14.03 -14.27 1.19
N LEU A 173 -12.94 -13.50 1.29
CA LEU A 173 -11.81 -13.56 0.35
C LEU A 173 -11.07 -14.90 0.35
N ASN A 174 -11.29 -15.76 1.35
CA ASN A 174 -10.73 -17.11 1.39
C ASN A 174 -11.66 -18.18 0.82
N GLU A 175 -12.81 -17.83 0.25
CA GLU A 175 -13.62 -18.75 -0.53
C GLU A 175 -12.91 -19.13 -1.83
N VAL A 176 -13.00 -20.40 -2.25
CA VAL A 176 -12.20 -20.96 -3.36
C VAL A 176 -12.27 -20.11 -4.63
N PHE A 177 -13.45 -19.59 -4.98
CA PHE A 177 -13.62 -18.70 -6.13
C PHE A 177 -12.97 -17.33 -5.92
N ALA A 178 -13.18 -16.72 -4.74
CA ALA A 178 -12.61 -15.42 -4.39
C ALA A 178 -11.06 -15.45 -4.34
N ARG A 179 -10.45 -16.60 -4.00
CA ARG A 179 -8.99 -16.76 -4.00
C ARG A 179 -8.35 -16.50 -5.35
N ASP A 180 -8.96 -16.97 -6.45
CA ASP A 180 -8.43 -16.81 -7.81
C ASP A 180 -8.96 -15.57 -8.54
N SER A 181 -10.00 -14.92 -8.00
CA SER A 181 -10.58 -13.70 -8.54
C SER A 181 -10.25 -12.48 -7.66
N GLU A 182 -11.06 -12.20 -6.65
CA GLU A 182 -11.01 -11.00 -5.81
C GLU A 182 -9.70 -10.87 -5.01
N ARG A 183 -9.31 -11.91 -4.26
CA ARG A 183 -8.09 -11.88 -3.45
C ARG A 183 -6.84 -11.75 -4.32
N LYS A 184 -6.81 -12.48 -5.44
CA LYS A 184 -5.71 -12.41 -6.42
C LYS A 184 -5.56 -11.02 -7.03
N ALA A 185 -6.68 -10.34 -7.29
CA ALA A 185 -6.68 -8.98 -7.81
C ALA A 185 -5.99 -7.99 -6.87
N LEU A 186 -5.92 -8.26 -5.56
CA LEU A 186 -5.25 -7.40 -4.58
C LEU A 186 -3.73 -7.48 -4.61
N TYR A 187 -3.13 -8.49 -5.25
CA TYR A 187 -1.68 -8.67 -5.31
C TYR A 187 -1.03 -7.83 -6.41
N CYS A 188 0.18 -7.34 -6.16
CA CYS A 188 0.94 -6.59 -7.16
C CYS A 188 1.40 -7.49 -8.31
N ASN A 189 1.49 -6.92 -9.51
CA ASN A 189 1.98 -7.62 -10.70
C ASN A 189 3.51 -7.59 -10.84
N PHE A 190 4.23 -7.62 -9.72
CA PHE A 190 5.69 -7.69 -9.63
C PHE A 190 6.08 -8.23 -8.25
N GLY A 191 7.34 -8.59 -8.05
CA GLY A 191 7.81 -9.31 -6.86
C GLY A 191 8.45 -10.64 -7.25
N LYS A 192 9.07 -11.33 -6.29
CA LYS A 192 9.66 -12.65 -6.55
C LYS A 192 8.59 -13.75 -6.58
N LEU A 193 7.43 -13.51 -5.97
CA LEU A 193 6.29 -14.43 -6.03
C LEU A 193 5.51 -14.29 -7.35
N TYR A 194 5.61 -13.17 -8.06
CA TYR A 194 4.89 -12.98 -9.32
C TYR A 194 5.68 -13.55 -10.52
N PRO A 195 5.05 -14.27 -11.47
CA PRO A 195 3.62 -14.66 -11.49
C PRO A 195 3.32 -15.99 -10.82
N GLU A 196 4.25 -16.96 -10.87
CA GLU A 196 3.97 -18.38 -10.55
C GLU A 196 3.55 -18.62 -9.08
N GLY A 197 4.19 -17.92 -8.15
CA GLY A 197 3.87 -18.00 -6.72
C GLY A 197 2.51 -17.40 -6.42
N ILE A 198 2.18 -16.27 -7.04
CA ILE A 198 0.85 -15.65 -6.95
C ILE A 198 -0.23 -16.56 -7.53
N GLU A 199 0.03 -17.27 -8.63
CA GLU A 199 -0.91 -18.27 -9.14
C GLU A 199 -1.14 -19.42 -8.15
N SER A 200 -0.09 -19.86 -7.45
CA SER A 200 -0.22 -20.88 -6.42
C SER A 200 -1.07 -20.44 -5.21
N PHE A 201 -1.14 -19.13 -4.94
CA PHE A 201 -1.93 -18.58 -3.82
C PHE A 201 -3.44 -18.75 -4.02
N SER A 202 -3.91 -19.03 -5.24
CA SER A 202 -5.31 -19.46 -5.49
C SER A 202 -5.70 -20.70 -4.67
N LYS A 203 -4.73 -21.57 -4.37
CA LYS A 203 -4.94 -22.83 -3.63
C LYS A 203 -4.74 -22.67 -2.12
N VAL A 204 -4.20 -21.54 -1.66
CA VAL A 204 -3.83 -21.32 -0.26
C VAL A 204 -5.04 -20.91 0.57
N GLY A 205 -5.49 -21.79 1.45
CA GLY A 205 -6.62 -21.60 2.35
C GLY A 205 -6.26 -21.50 3.82
N ASP A 206 -5.05 -21.90 4.19
CA ASP A 206 -4.55 -21.92 5.55
C ASP A 206 -3.01 -21.72 5.61
N MET A 207 -2.49 -21.67 6.84
CA MET A 207 -1.06 -21.47 7.09
C MET A 207 -0.17 -22.60 6.56
N GLN A 208 -0.65 -23.84 6.54
CA GLN A 208 0.14 -24.97 6.06
C GLN A 208 0.29 -24.89 4.53
N GLN A 209 -0.81 -24.64 3.83
CA GLN A 209 -0.80 -24.46 2.38
C GLN A 209 0.05 -23.25 1.96
N LEU A 210 0.05 -22.18 2.78
CA LEU A 210 0.94 -21.03 2.56
C LEU A 210 2.42 -21.43 2.69
N GLN A 211 2.77 -22.24 3.69
CA GLN A 211 4.14 -22.76 3.84
C GLN A 211 4.57 -23.55 2.60
N GLU A 212 3.71 -24.44 2.11
CA GLU A 212 3.97 -25.27 0.94
C GLU A 212 4.14 -24.42 -0.32
N ALA A 213 3.29 -23.41 -0.52
CA ALA A 213 3.39 -22.45 -1.63
C ALA A 213 4.68 -21.63 -1.59
N LEU A 214 5.19 -21.30 -0.40
CA LEU A 214 6.43 -20.52 -0.22
C LEU A 214 7.70 -21.38 -0.22
N ALA A 215 7.61 -22.71 -0.11
CA ALA A 215 8.75 -23.61 -0.01
C ALA A 215 9.75 -23.55 -1.20
N PRO A 216 9.33 -23.32 -2.46
CA PRO A 216 10.24 -23.15 -3.59
C PRO A 216 11.14 -21.91 -3.47
N TYR A 217 10.70 -20.89 -2.73
CA TYR A 217 11.39 -19.62 -2.62
C TYR A 217 12.37 -19.62 -1.45
N SER A 218 13.67 -19.66 -1.76
CA SER A 218 14.75 -19.84 -0.77
C SER A 218 14.70 -18.84 0.39
N THR A 219 14.43 -17.56 0.12
CA THR A 219 14.27 -16.52 1.13
C THR A 219 13.11 -16.83 2.08
N PHE A 220 11.91 -17.07 1.55
CA PHE A 220 10.72 -17.32 2.38
C PHE A 220 10.82 -18.64 3.14
N ARG A 221 11.37 -19.69 2.52
CA ARG A 221 11.67 -20.96 3.19
C ARG A 221 12.63 -20.77 4.36
N TYR A 222 13.70 -19.99 4.18
CA TYR A 222 14.63 -19.67 5.27
C TYR A 222 13.94 -18.91 6.40
N LEU A 223 13.15 -17.87 6.07
CA LEU A 223 12.42 -17.08 7.05
C LEU A 223 11.40 -17.92 7.83
N TRP A 224 10.72 -18.85 7.18
CA TRP A 224 9.77 -19.75 7.82
C TRP A 224 10.45 -20.68 8.82
N ASN A 225 11.56 -21.32 8.42
CA ASN A 225 12.34 -22.18 9.32
C ASN A 225 12.91 -21.40 10.52
N LYS A 226 13.36 -20.16 10.27
CA LYS A 226 13.84 -19.28 11.34
C LYS A 226 12.71 -18.89 12.31
N ALA A 227 11.51 -18.58 11.81
CA ALA A 227 10.33 -18.31 12.65
C ALA A 227 10.05 -19.46 13.62
N GLN A 228 10.09 -20.70 13.12
CA GLN A 228 9.89 -21.91 13.93
C GLN A 228 11.00 -22.10 14.97
N THR A 229 12.25 -21.84 14.61
CA THR A 229 13.40 -21.98 15.51
C THR A 229 13.37 -20.95 16.63
N ASP A 230 13.03 -19.70 16.29
CA ASP A 230 13.00 -18.56 17.21
C ASP A 230 11.69 -18.48 18.01
N GLY A 231 10.70 -19.35 17.71
CA GLY A 231 9.38 -19.33 18.35
C GLY A 231 8.57 -18.08 18.05
N LYS A 232 8.82 -17.42 16.92
CA LYS A 232 8.17 -16.17 16.48
C LYS A 232 7.13 -16.43 15.40
N SER A 233 6.22 -15.47 15.19
CA SER A 233 5.32 -15.55 14.05
C SER A 233 6.08 -15.37 12.74
N PHE A 234 5.55 -15.93 11.65
CA PHE A 234 6.14 -15.73 10.32
C PHE A 234 6.09 -14.25 9.89
N GLN A 235 5.04 -13.52 10.28
CA GLN A 235 4.92 -12.08 10.01
C GLN A 235 6.04 -11.28 10.72
N ASP A 236 6.36 -11.60 11.97
CA ASP A 236 7.49 -10.96 12.68
C ASP A 236 8.81 -11.18 11.94
N MET A 237 9.02 -12.39 11.41
CA MET A 237 10.22 -12.69 10.62
C MET A 237 10.29 -11.92 9.30
N LEU A 238 9.15 -11.65 8.65
CA LEU A 238 9.10 -10.80 7.47
C LEU A 238 9.48 -9.36 7.82
N TYR A 239 8.99 -8.81 8.93
CA TYR A 239 9.36 -7.47 9.39
C TYR A 239 10.85 -7.37 9.75
N GLU A 240 11.43 -8.37 10.42
CA GLU A 240 12.87 -8.39 10.70
C GLU A 240 13.70 -8.40 9.41
N TYR A 241 13.25 -9.15 8.41
CA TYR A 241 13.91 -9.20 7.12
C TYR A 241 13.77 -7.89 6.35
N GLU A 242 12.60 -7.23 6.41
CA GLU A 242 12.36 -5.89 5.86
C GLU A 242 13.35 -4.88 6.46
N VAL A 243 13.51 -4.87 7.79
CA VAL A 243 14.48 -4.02 8.50
C VAL A 243 15.90 -4.32 8.02
N ARG A 244 16.26 -5.60 7.85
CA ARG A 244 17.58 -5.99 7.34
C ARG A 244 17.82 -5.46 5.93
N LEU A 245 16.86 -5.60 5.01
CA LEU A 245 16.99 -5.07 3.64
C LEU A 245 17.13 -3.56 3.63
N ASN A 246 16.30 -2.84 4.40
CA ASN A 246 16.41 -1.39 4.50
C ASN A 246 17.76 -0.95 5.10
N ARG A 247 18.35 -1.72 6.03
CA ARG A 247 19.70 -1.43 6.53
C ARG A 247 20.78 -1.60 5.46
N LEU A 248 20.68 -2.63 4.63
CA LEU A 248 21.63 -2.88 3.54
C LEU A 248 21.62 -1.76 2.49
N ALA A 249 20.49 -1.06 2.32
CA ALA A 249 20.41 0.11 1.46
C ALA A 249 21.32 1.28 1.93
N PHE A 250 21.91 1.24 3.12
CA PHE A 250 22.91 2.23 3.56
C PHE A 250 24.36 1.80 3.30
N GLU A 251 24.59 0.58 2.81
CA GLU A 251 25.94 0.08 2.51
C GLU A 251 26.47 0.57 1.16
N SER A 252 25.60 1.10 0.29
CA SER A 252 25.97 1.74 -0.97
C SER A 252 25.85 3.26 -0.91
N GLN A 253 26.34 3.93 -1.96
CA GLN A 253 26.41 5.38 -2.06
C GLN A 253 25.76 5.86 -3.35
N SER A 254 25.34 7.13 -3.36
CA SER A 254 24.82 7.83 -4.55
C SER A 254 23.56 7.21 -5.18
N HIS A 255 22.59 6.80 -4.36
CA HIS A 255 21.29 6.30 -4.82
C HIS A 255 20.14 6.80 -3.91
N PHE A 256 18.90 6.80 -4.41
CA PHE A 256 17.75 7.32 -3.65
C PHE A 256 17.15 6.33 -2.65
N ALA A 257 17.48 5.04 -2.76
CA ALA A 257 16.92 4.01 -1.86
C ALA A 257 17.18 4.27 -0.36
N CYS A 258 18.22 5.04 -0.01
CA CYS A 258 18.49 5.42 1.37
C CYS A 258 17.37 6.27 2.00
N PHE A 259 16.65 7.07 1.21
CA PHE A 259 15.51 7.88 1.70
C PHE A 259 14.29 7.01 2.00
N TRP A 260 14.00 6.02 1.14
CA TRP A 260 12.99 4.99 1.42
C TRP A 260 13.33 4.23 2.69
N ALA A 261 14.57 3.74 2.77
CA ALA A 261 15.04 2.97 3.92
C ALA A 261 15.02 3.77 5.22
N TYR A 262 15.43 5.05 5.19
CA TYR A 262 15.31 5.94 6.33
C TYR A 262 13.84 6.06 6.79
N GLY A 263 12.92 6.27 5.85
CA GLY A 263 11.49 6.37 6.15
C GLY A 263 10.93 5.10 6.81
N LYS A 264 11.16 3.93 6.20
CA LYS A 264 10.70 2.63 6.72
C LYS A 264 11.33 2.30 8.08
N LEU A 265 12.63 2.53 8.26
CA LEU A 265 13.30 2.28 9.55
C LEU A 265 12.79 3.21 10.67
N LYS A 266 12.49 4.47 10.35
CA LYS A 266 11.89 5.41 11.32
C LYS A 266 10.45 5.03 11.68
N GLN A 267 9.68 4.49 10.75
CA GLN A 267 8.38 3.90 11.09
C GLN A 267 8.53 2.73 12.05
N GLN A 268 9.51 1.85 11.80
CA GLN A 268 9.76 0.73 12.70
C GLN A 268 10.19 1.19 14.10
N GLU A 269 11.05 2.21 14.20
CA GLU A 269 11.43 2.82 15.48
C GLU A 269 10.21 3.33 16.27
N LYS A 270 9.18 3.86 15.59
CA LYS A 270 7.93 4.28 16.24
C LYS A 270 7.05 3.12 16.71
N ARG A 271 7.17 1.94 16.08
CA ARG A 271 6.39 0.73 16.42
C ARG A 271 6.98 -0.02 17.62
N ASN A 272 8.29 0.05 17.80
CA ASN A 272 9.02 -0.55 18.92
C ASN A 272 8.84 0.26 20.22
#